data_AF-A0A927T3J6-F1
#
_entry.id   AF-A0A927T3J6-F1
#
_cell.length_a   1.000
_cell.length_b   1.000
_cell.length_c   1.000
_cell.angle_alpha   90.00
_cell.angle_beta   90.00
_cell.angle_gamma   90.00
#
_symmetry.space_group_name_H-M   'P 1'
#
loop_
_entity.id
_entity.type
_entity.pdbx_description
1 polymer ?
#
loop_
_entity_poly.entity_id
_entity_poly.type
_entity_poly.pdbx_seq_one_letter_code
_entity_poly.pdbx_strand_id
1 'polypeptide(L)'
;MMNYYYTELRRINEDMKTLRPLILTQKHWEDILQGYQGILELSSLARKEGLLAIDEDNFDYSKYPLGDYLKRLIMCVVDGAESEEIEERGMTLYASSNHSNIDRLLLLVYLNGCLSIKNRENPRIMGDKLEAMIPKKILAVYKEREKRKAAAEESKSKPEISIVDRLCEGESPINPTSEYYLPVKMAESAFKSMDDRSIQRFLRDVDNSDLAIFLKGISGEGRRSIFNNLSIRLGIMIAEDMEFMGPVRIKDIAEAAQKVIRILMRLIACGEIIADDNNDYLRMLDKVYNSGSEGSEETYTESERTESELEQVFNEYLSLLERRI
;
A
#
# COMPACT_ATOMS: atom_id res chain seq x y z
N MET A 1 -17.77 -21.98 36.52
CA MET A 1 -18.26 -21.73 35.15
C MET A 1 -17.31 -22.21 34.06
N MET A 2 -15.98 -22.01 34.15
CA MET A 2 -14.97 -22.56 33.19
C MET A 2 -15.13 -24.07 32.88
N ASN A 3 -15.68 -24.83 33.84
CA ASN A 3 -15.94 -26.27 33.71
C ASN A 3 -17.11 -26.61 32.76
N TYR A 4 -18.10 -25.74 32.60
CA TYR A 4 -19.30 -26.03 31.80
C TYR A 4 -19.06 -25.86 30.29
N TYR A 5 -18.43 -24.76 29.87
CA TYR A 5 -18.01 -24.55 28.48
C TYR A 5 -17.12 -25.68 27.97
N TYR A 6 -16.13 -26.06 28.77
CA TYR A 6 -15.24 -27.16 28.44
C TYR A 6 -15.98 -28.50 28.34
N THR A 7 -16.96 -28.72 29.23
CA THR A 7 -17.80 -29.94 29.21
C THR A 7 -18.66 -30.00 27.95
N GLU A 8 -19.31 -28.90 27.55
CA GLU A 8 -20.13 -28.87 26.33
C GLU A 8 -19.26 -28.95 25.07
N LEU A 9 -18.13 -28.25 25.00
CA LEU A 9 -17.17 -28.40 23.89
C LEU A 9 -16.64 -29.83 23.79
N ARG A 10 -16.35 -30.47 24.92
CA ARG A 10 -15.90 -31.86 24.96
C ARG A 10 -17.00 -32.81 24.48
N ARG A 11 -18.23 -32.62 24.95
CA ARG A 11 -19.41 -33.40 24.54
C ARG A 11 -19.67 -33.28 23.04
N ILE A 12 -19.70 -32.05 22.53
CA ILE A 12 -19.86 -31.76 21.10
C ILE A 12 -18.73 -32.42 20.28
N ASN A 13 -17.48 -32.33 20.75
CA ASN A 13 -16.35 -32.97 20.08
C ASN A 13 -16.36 -34.50 20.16
N GLU A 14 -16.83 -35.09 21.26
CA GLU A 14 -16.99 -36.54 21.41
C GLU A 14 -18.14 -37.07 20.53
N ASP A 15 -19.25 -36.35 20.48
CA ASP A 15 -20.38 -36.65 19.58
C ASP A 15 -19.95 -36.53 18.10
N MET A 16 -19.16 -35.49 17.75
CA MET A 16 -18.60 -35.34 16.40
C MET A 16 -17.57 -36.42 16.03
N LYS A 17 -16.92 -37.06 17.01
CA LYS A 17 -15.99 -38.18 16.77
C LYS A 17 -16.70 -39.54 16.63
N THR A 18 -17.86 -39.70 17.26
CA THR A 18 -18.62 -40.97 17.30
C THR A 18 -19.62 -41.11 16.17
N LEU A 19 -20.07 -39.98 15.60
CA LEU A 19 -20.68 -39.98 14.28
C LEU A 19 -19.66 -40.51 13.26
N ARG A 20 -20.01 -41.58 12.51
CA ARG A 20 -19.23 -42.07 11.35
C ARG A 20 -18.77 -40.87 10.50
N PRO A 21 -17.71 -40.99 9.67
CA PRO A 21 -17.23 -39.90 8.80
C PRO A 21 -18.23 -39.41 7.72
N LEU A 22 -19.53 -39.66 7.88
CA LEU A 22 -20.61 -39.10 7.09
C LEU A 22 -21.41 -38.08 7.94
N ILE A 23 -21.87 -37.01 7.29
CA ILE A 23 -22.82 -35.96 7.77
C ILE A 23 -22.20 -34.67 8.32
N LEU A 24 -20.99 -34.30 7.92
CA LEU A 24 -20.66 -32.86 7.85
C LEU A 24 -20.61 -32.47 6.39
N THR A 25 -21.72 -31.90 5.90
CA THR A 25 -21.83 -31.39 4.54
C THR A 25 -20.93 -30.16 4.40
N GLN A 26 -20.51 -29.85 3.17
CA GLN A 26 -19.73 -28.64 2.88
C GLN A 26 -20.40 -27.38 3.47
N LYS A 27 -21.73 -27.33 3.43
CA LYS A 27 -22.54 -26.24 3.99
C LYS A 27 -22.31 -26.02 5.49
N HIS A 28 -22.32 -27.08 6.30
CA HIS A 28 -22.14 -26.96 7.76
C HIS A 28 -20.79 -26.34 8.14
N TRP A 29 -19.74 -26.61 7.35
CA TRP A 29 -18.42 -26.01 7.55
C TRP A 29 -18.36 -24.55 7.14
N GLU A 30 -19.04 -24.21 6.05
CA GLU A 30 -19.15 -22.84 5.58
C GLU A 30 -19.88 -21.97 6.61
N ASP A 31 -20.92 -22.51 7.24
CA ASP A 31 -21.67 -21.80 8.28
C ASP A 31 -20.79 -21.45 9.50
N ILE A 32 -20.02 -22.42 10.02
CA ILE A 32 -19.10 -22.19 11.16
C ILE A 32 -18.05 -21.13 10.81
N LEU A 33 -17.46 -21.22 9.62
CA LEU A 33 -16.42 -20.28 9.18
C LEU A 33 -16.98 -18.88 8.95
N GLN A 34 -18.17 -18.78 8.38
CA GLN A 34 -18.84 -17.51 8.16
C GLN A 34 -19.15 -16.82 9.49
N GLY A 35 -19.63 -17.56 10.49
CA GLY A 35 -19.86 -16.99 11.82
C GLY A 35 -18.58 -16.55 12.54
N TYR A 36 -17.52 -17.36 12.46
CA TYR A 36 -16.20 -16.97 12.97
C TYR A 36 -15.70 -15.67 12.31
N GLN A 37 -15.80 -15.55 10.99
CA GLN A 37 -15.45 -14.33 10.25
C GLN A 37 -16.29 -13.13 10.68
N GLY A 38 -17.61 -13.31 10.85
CA GLY A 38 -18.50 -12.25 11.32
C GLY A 38 -18.07 -11.67 12.67
N ILE A 39 -17.64 -12.52 13.61
CA ILE A 39 -17.13 -12.06 14.91
C ILE A 39 -15.84 -11.25 14.78
N LEU A 40 -14.91 -11.66 13.91
CA LEU A 40 -13.67 -10.91 13.69
C LEU A 40 -13.95 -9.56 13.01
N GLU A 41 -14.88 -9.54 12.07
CA GLU A 41 -15.33 -8.33 11.37
C GLU A 41 -15.94 -7.34 12.37
N LEU A 42 -16.89 -7.79 13.19
CA LEU A 42 -17.49 -7.01 14.28
C LEU A 42 -16.43 -6.48 15.26
N SER A 43 -15.48 -7.33 15.66
CA SER A 43 -14.36 -6.93 16.53
C SER A 43 -13.48 -5.84 15.91
N SER A 44 -13.29 -5.90 14.58
CA SER A 44 -12.50 -4.91 13.85
C SER A 44 -13.24 -3.58 13.71
N LEU A 45 -14.54 -3.61 13.38
CA LEU A 45 -15.41 -2.44 13.28
C LEU A 45 -15.54 -1.74 14.63
N ALA A 46 -15.83 -2.50 15.68
CA ALA A 46 -15.93 -1.99 17.05
C ALA A 46 -14.68 -1.25 17.52
N ARG A 47 -13.48 -1.67 17.08
CA ARG A 47 -12.22 -1.00 17.43
C ARG A 47 -11.93 0.22 16.57
N LYS A 48 -12.26 0.18 15.27
CA LYS A 48 -11.99 1.28 14.34
C LYS A 48 -12.97 2.44 14.51
N GLU A 49 -14.25 2.10 14.70
CA GLU A 49 -15.37 3.04 14.62
C GLU A 49 -16.19 3.12 15.91
N GLY A 50 -15.89 2.26 16.89
CA GLY A 50 -16.60 2.20 18.18
C GLY A 50 -17.75 1.19 18.19
N LEU A 51 -18.31 0.92 19.37
CA LEU A 51 -19.36 -0.11 19.54
C LEU A 51 -20.67 0.21 18.81
N LEU A 52 -20.99 1.48 18.56
CA LEU A 52 -22.21 1.86 17.82
C LEU A 52 -22.14 1.46 16.33
N ALA A 53 -20.94 1.24 15.78
CA ALA A 53 -20.76 0.79 14.41
C ALA A 53 -21.26 -0.64 14.18
N ILE A 54 -21.42 -1.41 15.26
CA ILE A 54 -21.94 -2.78 15.22
C ILE A 54 -23.39 -2.86 15.68
N ASP A 55 -24.11 -1.74 15.69
CA ASP A 55 -25.54 -1.72 15.99
C ASP A 55 -26.39 -2.36 14.85
N GLU A 56 -27.66 -2.68 15.12
CA GLU A 56 -28.57 -3.33 14.19
C GLU A 56 -28.84 -2.54 12.91
N ASP A 57 -28.81 -1.21 12.99
CA ASP A 57 -29.02 -0.32 11.84
C ASP A 57 -27.77 -0.25 10.94
N ASN A 58 -26.59 -0.57 11.47
CA ASN A 58 -25.30 -0.39 10.81
C ASN A 58 -24.68 -1.69 10.33
N PHE A 59 -25.17 -2.83 10.81
CA PHE A 59 -24.59 -4.15 10.50
C PHE A 59 -25.66 -5.17 10.09
N ASP A 60 -25.49 -5.75 8.91
CA ASP A 60 -26.43 -6.75 8.38
C ASP A 60 -26.13 -8.15 8.93
N TYR A 61 -26.75 -8.45 10.08
CA TYR A 61 -26.67 -9.75 10.73
C TYR A 61 -27.28 -10.91 9.94
N SER A 62 -28.18 -10.64 8.99
CA SER A 62 -28.87 -11.70 8.22
C SER A 62 -27.92 -12.47 7.30
N LYS A 63 -26.74 -11.89 7.03
CA LYS A 63 -25.67 -12.53 6.26
C LYS A 63 -25.03 -13.70 6.98
N TYR A 64 -25.15 -13.81 8.31
CA TYR A 64 -24.45 -14.81 9.10
C TYR A 64 -25.42 -15.90 9.57
N PRO A 65 -25.01 -17.18 9.59
CA PRO A 65 -25.86 -18.25 10.09
C PRO A 65 -26.18 -18.01 11.56
N LEU A 66 -27.43 -18.26 11.97
CA LEU A 66 -27.94 -17.92 13.31
C LEU A 66 -27.72 -16.44 13.67
N GLY A 67 -27.74 -15.55 12.68
CA GLY A 67 -27.50 -14.11 12.84
C GLY A 67 -28.41 -13.45 13.88
N ASP A 68 -29.64 -13.93 14.06
CA ASP A 68 -30.56 -13.43 15.10
C ASP A 68 -30.00 -13.62 16.52
N TYR A 69 -29.30 -14.73 16.77
CA TYR A 69 -28.65 -14.97 18.05
C TYR A 69 -27.46 -14.03 18.24
N LEU A 70 -26.61 -13.91 17.22
CA LEU A 70 -25.47 -13.00 17.23
C LEU A 70 -25.92 -11.55 17.48
N LYS A 71 -26.93 -11.09 16.75
CA LYS A 71 -27.55 -9.77 16.90
C LYS A 71 -27.97 -9.54 18.35
N ARG A 72 -28.74 -10.46 18.94
CA ARG A 72 -29.22 -10.33 20.34
C ARG A 72 -28.08 -10.17 21.34
N LEU A 73 -26.98 -10.90 21.16
CA LEU A 73 -25.81 -10.78 22.02
C LEU A 73 -25.07 -9.45 21.81
N ILE A 74 -24.87 -9.04 20.56
CA ILE A 74 -24.20 -7.77 20.26
C ILE A 74 -25.03 -6.60 20.75
N MET A 75 -26.36 -6.63 20.66
CA MET A 75 -27.20 -5.57 21.24
C MET A 75 -26.96 -5.44 22.74
N CYS A 76 -26.80 -6.55 23.47
CA CYS A 76 -26.43 -6.48 24.89
C CYS A 76 -25.04 -5.83 25.10
N VAL A 77 -24.08 -6.09 24.21
CA VAL A 77 -22.76 -5.45 24.25
C VAL A 77 -22.85 -3.94 23.97
N VAL A 78 -23.66 -3.54 22.98
CA VAL A 78 -23.89 -2.15 22.58
C VAL A 78 -24.62 -1.38 23.68
N ASP A 79 -25.64 -1.99 24.28
CA ASP A 79 -26.41 -1.47 25.42
C ASP A 79 -25.58 -1.36 26.72
N GLY A 80 -24.38 -1.94 26.74
CA GLY A 80 -23.47 -1.88 27.87
C GLY A 80 -23.74 -2.89 28.99
N ALA A 81 -24.50 -3.97 28.71
CA ALA A 81 -24.77 -5.04 29.66
C ALA A 81 -23.48 -5.68 30.19
N GLU A 82 -23.48 -6.17 31.42
CA GLU A 82 -22.27 -6.78 32.00
C GLU A 82 -21.99 -8.18 31.44
N SER A 83 -20.73 -8.62 31.52
CA SER A 83 -20.30 -9.89 30.93
C SER A 83 -21.07 -11.10 31.47
N GLU A 84 -21.43 -11.08 32.76
CA GLU A 84 -22.25 -12.13 33.40
C GLU A 84 -23.67 -12.17 32.83
N GLU A 85 -24.28 -11.02 32.53
CA GLU A 85 -25.63 -10.93 31.95
C GLU A 85 -25.65 -11.42 30.50
N ILE A 86 -24.62 -11.04 29.73
CA ILE A 86 -24.44 -11.51 28.35
C ILE A 86 -24.25 -13.04 28.34
N GLU A 87 -23.44 -13.56 29.26
CA GLU A 87 -23.21 -14.99 29.44
C GLU A 87 -24.50 -15.73 29.79
N GLU A 88 -25.23 -15.29 30.82
CA GLU A 88 -26.50 -15.89 31.25
C GLU A 88 -27.52 -15.91 30.11
N ARG A 89 -27.69 -14.79 29.41
CA ARG A 89 -28.64 -14.67 28.30
C ARG A 89 -28.24 -15.56 27.12
N GLY A 90 -26.96 -15.57 26.78
CA GLY A 90 -26.43 -16.42 25.71
C GLY A 90 -26.61 -17.91 26.00
N MET A 91 -26.34 -18.33 27.23
CA MET A 91 -26.49 -19.72 27.66
C MET A 91 -27.96 -20.14 27.79
N THR A 92 -28.83 -19.23 28.21
CA THR A 92 -30.28 -19.48 28.24
C THR A 92 -30.83 -19.73 26.84
N LEU A 93 -30.45 -18.88 25.88
CA LEU A 93 -30.83 -19.05 24.48
C LEU A 93 -30.21 -20.30 23.84
N TYR A 94 -28.98 -20.65 24.23
CA TYR A 94 -28.33 -21.90 23.82
C TYR A 94 -29.13 -23.14 24.27
N ALA A 95 -29.59 -23.13 25.52
CA ALA A 95 -30.31 -24.25 26.13
C ALA A 95 -31.78 -24.34 25.69
N SER A 96 -32.41 -23.22 25.28
CA SER A 96 -33.84 -23.17 25.00
C SER A 96 -34.26 -23.85 23.69
N SER A 97 -33.35 -24.04 22.73
CA SER A 97 -33.70 -24.57 21.41
C SER A 97 -33.00 -25.88 21.10
N ASN A 98 -33.68 -26.74 20.33
CA ASN A 98 -33.13 -27.99 19.81
C ASN A 98 -32.19 -27.71 18.63
N HIS A 99 -31.00 -27.21 18.95
CA HIS A 99 -29.94 -26.92 18.00
C HIS A 99 -29.19 -28.20 17.59
N SER A 100 -28.74 -28.26 16.33
CA SER A 100 -27.77 -29.29 15.92
C SER A 100 -26.42 -29.07 16.64
N ASN A 101 -25.54 -30.08 16.66
CA ASN A 101 -24.22 -29.90 17.27
C ASN A 101 -23.36 -28.83 16.58
N ILE A 102 -23.60 -28.57 15.29
CA ILE A 102 -22.95 -27.51 14.51
C ILE A 102 -23.48 -26.15 14.97
N ASP A 103 -24.79 -26.00 15.07
CA ASP A 103 -25.42 -24.78 15.57
C ASP A 103 -24.95 -24.49 16.99
N ARG A 104 -24.92 -25.51 17.87
CA ARG A 104 -24.39 -25.38 19.23
C ARG A 104 -22.96 -24.86 19.25
N LEU A 105 -22.08 -25.39 18.40
CA LEU A 105 -20.72 -24.90 18.30
C LEU A 105 -20.70 -23.43 17.86
N LEU A 106 -21.49 -23.08 16.85
CA LEU A 106 -21.59 -21.72 16.33
C LEU A 106 -22.11 -20.72 17.38
N LEU A 107 -23.14 -21.08 18.14
CA LEU A 107 -23.67 -20.29 19.25
C LEU A 107 -22.59 -20.04 20.32
N LEU A 108 -21.80 -21.06 20.67
CA LEU A 108 -20.70 -20.92 21.62
C LEU A 108 -19.57 -20.02 21.08
N VAL A 109 -19.27 -20.10 19.78
CA VAL A 109 -18.31 -19.21 19.10
C VAL A 109 -18.81 -17.77 19.16
N TYR A 110 -20.09 -17.52 18.86
CA TYR A 110 -20.69 -16.19 18.95
C TYR A 110 -20.66 -15.65 20.37
N LEU A 111 -21.04 -16.44 21.37
CA LEU A 111 -21.03 -16.02 22.76
C LEU A 111 -19.63 -15.64 23.24
N ASN A 112 -18.63 -16.49 22.97
CA ASN A 112 -17.25 -16.18 23.33
C ASN A 112 -16.71 -14.97 22.56
N GLY A 113 -17.09 -14.82 21.30
CA GLY A 113 -16.75 -13.67 20.48
C GLY A 113 -17.29 -12.36 21.07
N CYS A 114 -18.58 -12.31 21.38
CA CYS A 114 -19.24 -11.14 21.96
C CYS A 114 -18.63 -10.75 23.32
N LEU A 115 -18.38 -11.74 24.19
CA LEU A 115 -17.71 -11.51 25.48
C LEU A 115 -16.29 -10.95 25.29
N SER A 116 -15.54 -11.44 24.31
CA SER A 116 -14.19 -10.94 24.03
C SER A 116 -14.21 -9.50 23.50
N ILE A 117 -15.22 -9.13 22.69
CA ILE A 117 -15.45 -7.75 22.23
C ILE A 117 -15.80 -6.85 23.43
N LYS A 118 -16.75 -7.26 24.28
CA LYS A 118 -17.14 -6.52 25.50
C LYS A 118 -15.94 -6.26 26.42
N ASN A 119 -15.13 -7.29 26.64
CA ASN A 119 -13.93 -7.22 27.48
C ASN A 119 -12.76 -6.47 26.83
N ARG A 120 -12.90 -6.02 25.57
CA ARG A 120 -11.83 -5.37 24.78
C ARG A 120 -10.55 -6.20 24.73
N GLU A 121 -10.68 -7.53 24.63
CA GLU A 121 -9.54 -8.44 24.56
C GLU A 121 -8.67 -8.13 23.33
N ASN A 122 -7.40 -8.53 23.33
CA ASN A 122 -6.54 -8.35 22.15
C ASN A 122 -7.07 -9.21 20.98
N PRO A 123 -7.16 -8.68 19.73
CA PRO A 123 -7.73 -9.43 18.61
C PRO A 123 -6.99 -10.72 18.28
N ARG A 124 -5.67 -10.76 18.51
CA ARG A 124 -4.88 -11.99 18.32
C ARG A 124 -5.28 -13.06 19.33
N ILE A 125 -5.40 -12.69 20.60
CA ILE A 125 -5.80 -13.59 21.69
C ILE A 125 -7.23 -14.10 21.47
N MET A 126 -8.13 -13.19 21.10
CA MET A 126 -9.50 -13.53 20.74
C MET A 126 -9.54 -14.52 19.56
N GLY A 127 -8.77 -14.25 18.50
CA GLY A 127 -8.62 -15.15 17.36
C GLY A 127 -8.15 -16.54 17.78
N ASP A 128 -7.05 -16.63 18.54
CA ASP A 128 -6.49 -17.91 19.02
C ASP A 128 -7.52 -18.70 19.86
N LYS A 129 -8.27 -18.00 20.73
CA LYS A 129 -9.32 -18.58 21.57
C LYS A 129 -10.46 -19.15 20.73
N LEU A 130 -10.94 -18.40 19.74
CA LEU A 130 -12.02 -18.81 18.85
C LEU A 130 -11.58 -19.94 17.90
N GLU A 131 -10.37 -19.86 17.35
CA GLU A 131 -9.78 -20.93 16.53
C GLU A 131 -9.68 -22.25 17.28
N ALA A 132 -9.36 -22.21 18.58
CA ALA A 132 -9.27 -23.39 19.43
C ALA A 132 -10.63 -24.10 19.64
N MET A 133 -11.75 -23.40 19.48
CA MET A 133 -13.10 -23.99 19.54
C MET A 133 -13.45 -24.75 18.27
N ILE A 134 -12.84 -24.39 17.13
CA ILE A 134 -13.14 -24.95 15.82
C ILE A 134 -12.30 -26.24 15.59
N PRO A 135 -12.92 -27.34 15.11
CA PRO A 135 -12.18 -28.55 14.77
C PRO A 135 -11.03 -28.30 13.77
N LYS A 136 -9.82 -28.83 14.10
CA LYS A 136 -8.57 -28.63 13.33
C LYS A 136 -8.69 -28.88 11.82
N LYS A 137 -9.49 -29.87 11.40
CA LYS A 137 -9.72 -30.19 10.00
C LYS A 137 -10.35 -29.02 9.23
N ILE A 138 -11.28 -28.30 9.85
CA ILE A 138 -11.96 -27.14 9.28
C ILE A 138 -11.00 -25.96 9.24
N LEU A 139 -10.26 -25.74 10.32
CA LEU A 139 -9.30 -24.65 10.43
C LEU A 139 -8.20 -24.75 9.36
N ALA A 140 -7.78 -25.97 9.00
CA ALA A 140 -6.85 -26.18 7.90
C ALA A 140 -7.42 -25.72 6.55
N VAL A 141 -8.69 -26.05 6.25
CA VAL A 141 -9.38 -25.58 5.03
C VAL A 141 -9.54 -24.06 5.02
N TYR A 142 -9.83 -23.46 6.18
CA TYR A 142 -9.92 -22.01 6.33
C TYR A 142 -8.58 -21.31 6.11
N LYS A 143 -7.50 -21.75 6.77
CA LYS A 143 -6.17 -21.16 6.61
C LYS A 143 -5.68 -21.24 5.17
N GLU A 144 -6.03 -22.31 4.47
CA GLU A 144 -5.77 -22.45 3.04
C GLU A 144 -6.61 -21.47 2.19
N ARG A 145 -7.90 -21.29 2.51
CA ARG A 145 -8.76 -20.29 1.85
C ARG A 145 -8.32 -18.85 2.11
N GLU A 146 -7.94 -18.50 3.34
CA GLU A 146 -7.39 -17.17 3.68
C GLU A 146 -6.07 -16.93 2.97
N LYS A 147 -5.16 -17.92 2.90
CA LYS A 147 -3.95 -17.80 2.08
C LYS A 147 -4.26 -17.54 0.61
N ARG A 148 -5.26 -18.24 0.06
CA ARG A 148 -5.72 -18.02 -1.33
C ARG A 148 -6.40 -16.69 -1.52
N LYS A 149 -7.20 -16.22 -0.55
CA LYS A 149 -7.82 -14.90 -0.56
C LYS A 149 -6.79 -13.80 -0.43
N ALA A 150 -5.84 -13.91 0.50
CA ALA A 150 -4.71 -13.00 0.64
C ALA A 150 -3.85 -12.98 -0.61
N ALA A 151 -3.56 -14.13 -1.23
CA ALA A 151 -2.87 -14.18 -2.52
C ALA A 151 -3.71 -13.58 -3.66
N ALA A 152 -5.04 -13.78 -3.63
CA ALA A 152 -5.96 -13.20 -4.59
C ALA A 152 -6.17 -11.69 -4.36
N GLU A 153 -6.12 -11.21 -3.13
CA GLU A 153 -6.18 -9.81 -2.72
C GLU A 153 -4.85 -9.12 -3.00
N GLU A 154 -3.69 -9.78 -2.81
CA GLU A 154 -2.42 -9.34 -3.36
C GLU A 154 -2.51 -9.22 -4.89
N SER A 155 -3.15 -10.19 -5.55
CA SER A 155 -3.36 -10.13 -7.01
C SER A 155 -4.40 -9.09 -7.46
N LYS A 156 -5.37 -8.71 -6.61
CA LYS A 156 -6.34 -7.62 -6.83
C LYS A 156 -5.82 -6.26 -6.36
N SER A 157 -4.79 -6.24 -5.51
CA SER A 157 -4.02 -5.07 -5.10
C SER A 157 -2.93 -4.72 -6.10
N LYS A 158 -2.69 -5.56 -7.12
CA LYS A 158 -2.26 -5.03 -8.42
C LYS A 158 -3.45 -4.22 -8.94
N PRO A 159 -3.35 -2.88 -8.95
CA PRO A 159 -4.48 -2.04 -9.26
C PRO A 159 -4.90 -2.30 -10.72
N GLU A 160 -6.10 -1.85 -11.12
CA GLU A 160 -6.25 -1.29 -12.46
C GLU A 160 -4.96 -0.56 -12.78
N ILE A 161 -4.23 -0.95 -13.85
CA ILE A 161 -2.88 -0.44 -14.13
C ILE A 161 -2.89 1.06 -13.83
N SER A 162 -2.18 1.47 -12.77
CA SER A 162 -2.24 2.85 -12.29
C SER A 162 -1.97 3.76 -13.48
N ILE A 163 -2.61 4.92 -13.57
CA ILE A 163 -2.31 5.89 -14.64
C ILE A 163 -0.80 6.11 -14.77
N VAL A 164 -0.09 6.10 -13.63
CA VAL A 164 1.37 6.11 -13.52
C VAL A 164 2.02 4.87 -14.17
N ASP A 165 1.52 3.67 -13.89
CA ASP A 165 2.05 2.41 -14.44
C ASP A 165 1.92 2.38 -15.97
N ARG A 166 0.76 2.80 -16.52
CA ARG A 166 0.57 2.90 -17.98
C ARG A 166 1.53 3.90 -18.61
N LEU A 167 1.71 5.04 -17.96
CA LEU A 167 2.68 6.04 -18.39
C LEU A 167 4.12 5.56 -18.22
N CYS A 168 4.41 4.57 -17.38
CA CYS A 168 5.76 4.02 -17.24
C CYS A 168 6.07 2.89 -18.23
N GLU A 169 5.19 2.64 -19.20
CA GLU A 169 5.40 1.65 -20.27
C GLU A 169 5.87 2.34 -21.57
N GLY A 170 6.65 1.60 -22.37
CA GLY A 170 7.09 2.02 -23.71
C GLY A 170 8.44 2.74 -23.77
N GLU A 171 8.94 2.89 -25.00
CA GLU A 171 10.20 3.56 -25.30
C GLU A 171 10.06 5.09 -25.29
N SER A 172 11.18 5.81 -25.41
CA SER A 172 11.13 7.27 -25.52
C SER A 172 10.49 7.69 -26.85
N PRO A 173 9.56 8.66 -26.83
CA PRO A 173 8.86 9.09 -28.04
C PRO A 173 9.72 9.97 -28.97
N ILE A 174 10.95 10.31 -28.58
CA ILE A 174 11.83 11.18 -29.36
C ILE A 174 12.67 10.34 -30.32
N ASN A 175 12.58 10.66 -31.62
CA ASN A 175 13.39 10.03 -32.64
C ASN A 175 14.90 10.30 -32.40
N PRO A 176 15.77 9.29 -32.41
CA PRO A 176 17.23 9.45 -32.30
C PRO A 176 17.87 10.43 -33.30
N THR A 177 17.21 10.68 -34.43
CA THR A 177 17.67 11.60 -35.48
C THR A 177 17.28 13.06 -35.23
N SER A 178 16.51 13.33 -34.16
CA SER A 178 16.08 14.68 -33.79
C SER A 178 17.22 15.47 -33.16
N GLU A 179 17.38 16.74 -33.53
CA GLU A 179 18.32 17.68 -32.87
C GLU A 179 18.08 17.80 -31.36
N TYR A 180 16.84 17.56 -30.91
CA TYR A 180 16.42 17.62 -29.52
C TYR A 180 16.63 16.31 -28.73
N TYR A 181 17.08 15.24 -29.38
CA TYR A 181 17.20 13.92 -28.76
C TYR A 181 18.22 13.91 -27.61
N LEU A 182 19.39 14.48 -27.88
CA LEU A 182 20.55 14.36 -27.00
C LEU A 182 20.35 15.07 -25.65
N PRO A 183 19.81 16.31 -25.57
CA PRO A 183 19.52 16.96 -24.29
C PRO A 183 18.54 16.17 -23.41
N VAL A 184 17.47 15.64 -24.01
CA VAL A 184 16.44 14.88 -23.26
C VAL A 184 17.01 13.55 -22.77
N LYS A 185 17.79 12.86 -23.60
CA LYS A 185 18.42 11.58 -23.23
C LYS A 185 19.49 11.72 -22.17
N MET A 186 20.23 12.81 -22.19
CA MET A 186 21.22 13.11 -21.15
C MET A 186 20.55 13.39 -19.81
N ALA A 187 19.48 14.18 -19.80
CA ALA A 187 18.67 14.38 -18.59
C ALA A 187 18.10 13.04 -18.07
N GLU A 188 17.53 12.20 -18.94
CA GLU A 188 17.01 10.88 -18.57
C GLU A 188 18.08 9.99 -17.94
N SER A 189 19.28 9.93 -18.56
CA SER A 189 20.40 9.12 -18.07
C SER A 189 20.89 9.58 -16.69
N ALA A 190 20.92 10.90 -16.46
CA ALA A 190 21.28 11.46 -15.16
C ALA A 190 20.36 10.91 -14.06
N PHE A 191 19.04 11.02 -14.21
CA PHE A 191 18.08 10.50 -13.21
C PHE A 191 18.18 9.00 -13.00
N LYS A 192 18.36 8.21 -14.07
CA LYS A 192 18.50 6.74 -13.95
C LYS A 192 19.70 6.32 -13.12
N SER A 193 20.74 7.15 -13.08
CA SER A 193 21.98 6.88 -12.34
C SER A 193 22.03 7.48 -10.94
N MET A 194 21.08 8.35 -10.59
CA MET A 194 21.04 9.01 -9.29
C MET A 194 20.41 8.09 -8.24
N ASP A 195 20.84 8.26 -6.99
CA ASP A 195 20.18 7.61 -5.86
C ASP A 195 18.86 8.32 -5.50
N ASP A 196 17.96 7.59 -4.87
CA ASP A 196 16.63 8.07 -4.51
C ASP A 196 16.66 9.37 -3.70
N ARG A 197 17.67 9.56 -2.83
CA ARG A 197 17.80 10.78 -2.02
C ARG A 197 18.06 12.01 -2.88
N SER A 198 18.95 11.89 -3.87
CA SER A 198 19.25 12.98 -4.79
C SER A 198 18.06 13.32 -5.68
N ILE A 199 17.33 12.31 -6.15
CA ILE A 199 16.09 12.52 -6.92
C ILE A 199 15.05 13.25 -6.05
N GLN A 200 14.83 12.81 -4.80
CA GLN A 200 13.91 13.47 -3.88
C GLN A 200 14.32 14.90 -3.53
N ARG A 201 15.63 15.21 -3.48
CA ARG A 201 16.11 16.58 -3.26
C ARG A 201 15.79 17.47 -4.46
N PHE A 202 16.08 16.98 -5.66
CA PHE A 202 15.77 17.66 -6.91
C PHE A 202 14.27 17.95 -7.04
N LEU A 203 13.41 16.97 -6.72
CA LEU A 203 11.96 17.08 -6.83
C LEU A 203 11.32 18.19 -5.96
N ARG A 204 12.06 18.77 -5.02
CA ARG A 204 11.60 19.91 -4.20
C ARG A 204 11.80 21.27 -4.89
N ASP A 205 12.70 21.33 -5.86
CA ASP A 205 13.13 22.57 -6.52
C ASP A 205 12.58 22.70 -7.95
N VAL A 206 12.03 21.62 -8.51
CA VAL A 206 11.48 21.60 -9.87
C VAL A 206 10.00 21.98 -9.88
N ASP A 207 9.60 22.80 -10.85
CA ASP A 207 8.19 23.12 -11.09
C ASP A 207 7.45 21.90 -11.68
N ASN A 208 6.29 21.57 -11.11
CA ASN A 208 5.49 20.41 -11.53
C ASN A 208 5.09 20.46 -13.01
N SER A 209 4.86 21.65 -13.57
CA SER A 209 4.52 21.82 -15.00
C SER A 209 5.70 21.47 -15.92
N ASP A 210 6.90 21.93 -15.58
CA ASP A 210 8.11 21.64 -16.34
C ASP A 210 8.49 20.16 -16.19
N LEU A 211 8.30 19.59 -14.99
CA LEU A 211 8.48 18.16 -14.74
C LEU A 211 7.52 17.31 -15.59
N ALA A 212 6.22 17.65 -15.62
CA ALA A 212 5.23 16.93 -16.42
C ALA A 212 5.58 16.94 -17.92
N ILE A 213 5.99 18.09 -18.47
CA ILE A 213 6.43 18.22 -19.87
C ILE A 213 7.67 17.34 -20.14
N PHE A 214 8.67 17.42 -19.26
CA PHE A 214 9.89 16.61 -19.36
C PHE A 214 9.60 15.10 -19.34
N LEU A 215 8.73 14.64 -18.44
CA LEU A 215 8.36 13.23 -18.30
C LEU A 215 7.71 12.66 -19.56
N LYS A 216 7.06 13.48 -20.38
CA LYS A 216 6.52 13.05 -21.68
C LYS A 216 7.61 12.78 -22.74
N GLY A 217 8.82 13.28 -22.56
CA GLY A 217 9.94 13.10 -23.48
C GLY A 217 10.78 11.83 -23.24
N ILE A 218 10.72 11.27 -22.04
CA ILE A 218 11.63 10.20 -21.62
C ILE A 218 10.98 8.81 -21.70
N SER A 219 11.81 7.76 -21.63
CA SER A 219 11.32 6.37 -21.62
C SER A 219 10.41 6.07 -20.42
N GLY A 220 9.62 5.00 -20.52
CA GLY A 220 8.83 4.49 -19.39
C GLY A 220 9.68 4.14 -18.17
N GLU A 221 10.88 3.59 -18.39
CA GLU A 221 11.84 3.32 -17.31
C GLU A 221 12.33 4.60 -16.62
N GLY A 222 12.62 5.64 -17.40
CA GLY A 222 13.02 6.95 -16.87
C GLY A 222 11.89 7.58 -16.05
N ARG A 223 10.65 7.52 -16.56
CA ARG A 223 9.45 7.93 -15.83
C ARG A 223 9.33 7.18 -14.49
N ARG A 224 9.53 5.86 -14.50
CA ARG A 224 9.42 5.03 -13.30
C ARG A 224 10.43 5.41 -12.21
N SER A 225 11.67 5.68 -12.59
CA SER A 225 12.72 6.14 -11.65
C SER A 225 12.29 7.42 -10.90
N ILE A 226 11.65 8.35 -11.60
CA ILE A 226 11.18 9.61 -11.00
C ILE A 226 9.88 9.39 -10.20
N PHE A 227 8.90 8.66 -10.74
CA PHE A 227 7.62 8.41 -10.05
C PHE A 227 7.79 7.63 -8.75
N ASN A 228 8.76 6.72 -8.66
CA ASN A 228 9.09 6.00 -7.41
C ASN A 228 9.54 6.93 -6.28
N ASN A 229 9.98 8.14 -6.61
CA ASN A 229 10.47 9.14 -5.67
C ASN A 229 9.43 10.25 -5.36
N LEU A 230 8.21 10.10 -5.87
CA LEU A 230 7.08 10.98 -5.57
C LEU A 230 6.14 10.33 -4.54
N SER A 231 5.44 11.16 -3.77
CA SER A 231 4.31 10.67 -2.99
C SER A 231 3.19 10.19 -3.93
N ILE A 232 2.42 9.17 -3.51
CA ILE A 232 1.32 8.60 -4.32
C ILE A 232 0.39 9.69 -4.86
N ARG A 233 0.02 10.66 -4.01
CA ARG A 233 -0.87 11.76 -4.39
C ARG A 233 -0.25 12.69 -5.44
N LEU A 234 1.02 13.05 -5.28
CA LEU A 234 1.71 13.94 -6.22
C LEU A 234 1.98 13.22 -7.55
N GLY A 235 2.33 11.93 -7.51
CA GLY A 235 2.50 11.10 -8.70
C GLY A 235 1.22 10.99 -9.53
N ILE A 236 0.06 10.80 -8.89
CA ILE A 236 -1.24 10.79 -9.58
C ILE A 236 -1.53 12.16 -10.22
N MET A 237 -1.34 13.26 -9.48
CA MET A 237 -1.57 14.61 -9.99
C MET A 237 -0.72 14.91 -11.24
N ILE A 238 0.57 14.60 -11.20
CA ILE A 238 1.47 14.80 -12.34
C ILE A 238 1.07 13.90 -13.52
N ALA A 239 0.68 12.66 -13.26
CA ALA A 239 0.23 11.74 -14.31
C ALA A 239 -1.07 12.20 -14.99
N GLU A 240 -2.02 12.75 -14.24
CA GLU A 240 -3.25 13.35 -14.77
C GLU A 240 -2.93 14.60 -15.60
N ASP A 241 -2.04 15.47 -15.13
CA ASP A 241 -1.57 16.64 -15.88
C ASP A 241 -0.93 16.22 -17.22
N MET A 242 -0.11 15.16 -17.21
CA MET A 242 0.49 14.60 -18.42
C MET A 242 -0.54 14.09 -19.43
N GLU A 243 -1.61 13.41 -18.98
CA GLU A 243 -2.70 12.99 -19.87
C GLU A 243 -3.48 14.20 -20.39
N PHE A 244 -3.80 15.17 -19.53
CA PHE A 244 -4.54 16.39 -19.87
C PHE A 244 -3.83 17.25 -20.91
N MET A 245 -2.49 17.36 -20.83
CA MET A 245 -1.68 18.12 -21.79
C MET A 245 -1.78 17.60 -23.23
N GLY A 246 -2.14 16.33 -23.46
CA GLY A 246 -2.16 15.75 -24.80
C GLY A 246 -0.78 15.77 -25.49
N PRO A 247 -0.67 15.58 -26.81
CA PRO A 247 0.63 15.56 -27.49
C PRO A 247 1.36 16.92 -27.36
N VAL A 248 2.59 16.88 -26.82
CA VAL A 248 3.44 18.07 -26.60
C VAL A 248 4.50 18.16 -27.71
N ARG A 249 4.90 19.38 -28.10
CA ARG A 249 5.93 19.58 -29.13
C ARG A 249 7.29 19.16 -28.59
N ILE A 250 8.09 18.52 -29.45
CA ILE A 250 9.44 18.04 -29.08
C ILE A 250 10.34 19.20 -28.62
N LYS A 251 10.19 20.39 -29.22
CA LYS A 251 10.91 21.59 -28.82
C LYS A 251 10.63 21.96 -27.36
N ASP A 252 9.37 21.97 -26.94
CA ASP A 252 8.97 22.31 -25.57
C ASP A 252 9.49 21.27 -24.56
N ILE A 253 9.54 19.99 -24.96
CA ILE A 253 10.14 18.91 -24.18
C ILE A 253 11.65 19.14 -24.00
N ALA A 254 12.35 19.59 -25.03
CA ALA A 254 13.77 19.88 -24.96
C ALA A 254 14.07 21.10 -24.07
N GLU A 255 13.26 22.15 -24.17
CA GLU A 255 13.34 23.33 -23.31
C GLU A 255 13.09 22.94 -21.83
N ALA A 256 12.10 22.08 -21.56
CA ALA A 256 11.87 21.55 -20.21
C ALA A 256 13.06 20.71 -19.70
N ALA A 257 13.64 19.84 -20.55
CA ALA A 257 14.82 19.06 -20.19
C ALA A 257 16.03 19.95 -19.84
N GLN A 258 16.22 21.05 -20.58
CA GLN A 258 17.25 22.04 -20.29
C GLN A 258 17.05 22.73 -18.93
N LYS A 259 15.82 23.13 -18.60
CA LYS A 259 15.50 23.69 -17.28
C LYS A 259 15.77 22.69 -16.16
N VAL A 260 15.37 21.44 -16.35
CA VAL A 260 15.61 20.34 -15.42
C VAL A 260 17.11 20.13 -15.18
N ILE A 261 17.92 20.11 -16.24
CA ILE A 261 19.38 20.02 -16.14
C ILE A 261 19.96 21.24 -15.39
N ARG A 262 19.46 22.45 -15.66
CA ARG A 262 19.93 23.67 -14.99
C ARG A 262 19.72 23.62 -13.48
N ILE A 263 18.56 23.15 -13.03
CA ILE A 263 18.27 22.96 -11.59
C ILE A 263 19.19 21.89 -11.00
N LEU A 264 19.37 20.76 -11.71
CA LEU A 264 20.26 19.69 -11.27
C LEU A 264 21.71 20.19 -11.12
N MET A 265 22.23 20.96 -12.08
CA MET A 265 23.56 21.55 -12.03
C MET A 265 23.72 22.50 -10.85
N ARG A 266 22.72 23.34 -10.57
CA ARG A 266 22.73 24.23 -9.40
C ARG A 266 22.82 23.43 -8.09
N LEU A 267 22.05 22.35 -7.98
CA LEU A 267 22.04 21.51 -6.78
C LEU A 267 23.35 20.75 -6.57
N ILE A 268 23.98 20.28 -7.65
CA ILE A 268 25.32 19.68 -7.60
C ILE A 268 26.35 20.73 -7.18
N ALA A 269 26.29 21.93 -7.77
CA ALA A 269 27.19 23.03 -7.42
C ALA A 269 27.12 23.41 -5.94
N CYS A 270 25.92 23.40 -5.34
CA CYS A 270 25.72 23.68 -3.92
C CYS A 270 26.08 22.49 -3.00
N GLY A 271 26.56 21.37 -3.55
CA GLY A 271 26.88 20.15 -2.79
C GLY A 271 25.64 19.41 -2.25
N GLU A 272 24.43 19.80 -2.67
CA GLU A 272 23.18 19.20 -2.20
C GLU A 272 22.86 17.86 -2.88
N ILE A 273 23.43 17.64 -4.07
CA ILE A 273 23.39 16.39 -4.82
C ILE A 273 24.83 15.98 -5.11
N ILE A 274 25.19 14.75 -4.75
CA ILE A 274 26.52 14.20 -5.00
C ILE A 274 26.47 13.42 -6.32
N ALA A 275 27.33 13.77 -7.26
CA ALA A 275 27.50 13.01 -8.50
C ALA A 275 28.14 11.64 -8.22
N ASP A 276 27.54 10.56 -8.73
CA ASP A 276 28.19 9.24 -8.69
C ASP A 276 29.30 9.15 -9.75
N ASP A 277 30.42 8.53 -9.36
CA ASP A 277 31.64 8.36 -10.14
C ASP A 277 31.46 7.51 -11.40
N ASN A 278 30.36 6.75 -11.49
CA ASN A 278 30.09 5.86 -12.60
C ASN A 278 29.37 6.53 -13.78
N ASN A 279 28.98 7.81 -13.66
CA ASN A 279 28.29 8.52 -14.73
C ASN A 279 29.21 9.54 -15.41
N ASP A 280 29.60 9.25 -16.65
CA ASP A 280 30.41 10.15 -17.49
C ASP A 280 29.80 11.55 -17.63
N TYR A 281 28.48 11.70 -17.59
CA TYR A 281 27.79 12.99 -17.68
C TYR A 281 27.81 13.77 -16.37
N LEU A 282 27.49 13.12 -15.24
CA LEU A 282 27.58 13.79 -13.94
C LEU A 282 29.03 14.15 -13.63
N ARG A 283 30.00 13.29 -14.02
CA ARG A 283 31.42 13.61 -14.00
C ARG A 283 31.82 14.70 -14.98
N MET A 284 31.23 14.80 -16.17
CA MET A 284 31.49 15.92 -17.07
C MET A 284 30.97 17.21 -16.47
N LEU A 285 29.76 17.22 -15.91
CA LEU A 285 29.20 18.39 -15.22
C LEU A 285 30.04 18.76 -14.00
N ASP A 286 30.45 17.78 -13.19
CA ASP A 286 31.34 17.97 -12.05
C ASP A 286 32.75 18.42 -12.48
N LYS A 287 33.30 17.89 -13.57
CA LYS A 287 34.60 18.33 -14.12
C LYS A 287 34.54 19.73 -14.72
N VAL A 288 33.49 20.10 -15.45
CA VAL A 288 33.30 21.48 -15.94
C VAL A 288 33.07 22.41 -14.75
N TYR A 289 32.48 21.93 -13.65
CA TYR A 289 32.35 22.68 -12.40
C TYR A 289 33.67 22.83 -11.61
N ASN A 290 34.51 21.80 -11.60
CA ASN A 290 35.77 21.72 -10.83
C ASN A 290 37.02 22.12 -11.64
N SER A 291 36.95 22.26 -12.97
CA SER A 291 38.07 22.69 -13.82
C SER A 291 38.47 24.15 -13.64
N GLY A 292 37.65 24.95 -12.94
CA GLY A 292 38.03 26.29 -12.47
C GLY A 292 38.91 26.31 -11.21
N SER A 293 39.23 25.14 -10.65
CA SER A 293 39.88 24.99 -9.34
C SER A 293 41.26 24.31 -9.39
N GLU A 294 41.94 24.29 -10.55
CA GLU A 294 43.37 23.90 -10.59
C GLU A 294 44.25 25.09 -10.20
N GLY A 295 44.26 25.44 -8.91
CA GLY A 295 45.20 26.43 -8.39
C GLY A 295 44.79 27.14 -7.12
N SER A 296 44.48 26.44 -6.03
CA SER A 296 44.83 26.82 -4.64
C SER A 296 44.07 25.92 -3.65
N GLU A 297 44.82 25.28 -2.74
CA GLU A 297 44.29 24.70 -1.52
C GLU A 297 43.85 25.85 -0.59
N GLU A 298 42.71 26.47 -0.87
CA GLU A 298 42.05 27.35 0.10
C GLU A 298 40.58 26.96 0.24
N THR A 299 40.15 26.87 1.50
CA THR A 299 38.83 26.43 1.93
C THR A 299 37.82 27.54 1.59
N TYR A 300 37.26 27.52 0.39
CA TYR A 300 36.16 28.40 0.03
C TYR A 300 34.85 27.83 0.57
N THR A 301 34.17 28.60 1.42
CA THR A 301 32.76 28.38 1.76
C THR A 301 31.91 28.41 0.48
N GLU A 302 31.27 27.29 0.17
CA GLU A 302 30.63 26.90 -1.09
C GLU A 302 29.37 27.71 -1.53
N SER A 303 29.11 28.92 -1.02
CA SER A 303 27.78 29.55 -1.17
C SER A 303 27.65 30.78 -2.09
N GLU A 304 28.68 31.24 -2.80
CA GLU A 304 28.58 32.45 -3.64
C GLU A 304 29.35 32.35 -4.97
N ARG A 305 29.03 31.37 -5.82
CA ARG A 305 29.32 31.49 -7.27
C ARG A 305 28.18 32.24 -7.96
N THR A 306 28.51 33.15 -8.86
CA THR A 306 27.52 34.04 -9.49
C THR A 306 26.68 33.29 -10.52
N GLU A 307 25.42 33.70 -10.72
CA GLU A 307 24.52 33.13 -11.74
C GLU A 307 25.15 33.13 -13.16
N SER A 308 26.05 34.09 -13.42
CA SER A 308 26.82 34.20 -14.65
C SER A 308 27.80 33.04 -14.88
N GLU A 309 28.39 32.47 -13.83
CA GLU A 309 29.34 31.35 -13.93
C GLU A 309 28.61 30.04 -14.21
N LEU A 310 27.45 29.83 -13.57
CA LEU A 310 26.57 28.69 -13.84
C LEU A 310 26.05 28.71 -15.28
N GLU A 311 25.70 29.89 -15.80
CA GLU A 311 25.25 30.03 -17.18
C GLU A 311 26.40 29.75 -18.18
N GLN A 312 27.65 30.09 -17.83
CA GLN A 312 28.82 29.77 -18.66
C GLN A 312 29.07 28.27 -18.75
N VAL A 313 29.03 27.56 -17.62
CA VAL A 313 29.14 26.08 -17.55
C VAL A 313 28.01 25.43 -18.35
N PHE A 314 26.78 25.93 -18.21
CA PHE A 314 25.62 25.45 -18.96
C PHE A 314 25.79 25.65 -20.48
N ASN A 315 26.30 26.81 -20.91
CA ASN A 315 26.57 27.08 -22.33
C ASN A 315 27.71 26.22 -22.88
N GLU A 316 28.75 25.95 -22.10
CA GLU A 316 29.83 25.04 -22.49
C GLU A 316 29.29 23.61 -22.66
N TYR A 317 28.44 23.16 -21.74
CA TYR A 317 27.72 21.89 -21.85
C TYR A 317 26.87 21.81 -23.13
N LEU A 318 26.10 22.85 -23.45
CA LEU A 318 25.35 22.92 -24.71
C LEU A 318 26.25 22.87 -25.95
N SER A 319 27.42 23.52 -25.90
CA SER A 319 28.38 23.49 -27.02
C SER A 319 29.02 22.10 -27.22
N LEU A 320 29.27 21.36 -26.14
CA LEU A 320 29.79 19.99 -26.20
C LEU A 320 28.76 19.02 -26.74
N LEU A 321 27.50 19.25 -26.39
CA LEU A 321 26.32 18.57 -26.93
C LEU A 321 26.20 18.74 -28.45
N GLU A 322 26.29 19.98 -28.93
CA GLU A 322 26.22 20.31 -30.36
C GLU A 322 27.37 19.72 -31.18
N ARG A 323 28.58 19.61 -30.61
CA ARG A 323 29.74 19.00 -31.28
C ARG A 323 29.67 17.48 -31.43
N ARG A 324 28.74 16.82 -30.72
CA ARG A 324 28.56 15.36 -30.72
C ARG A 324 27.45 14.89 -31.67
N ILE A 325 26.70 15.83 -32.26
CA ILE A 325 25.69 15.64 -33.31
C ILE A 325 26.38 15.72 -34.67
#